data_AF-A0A803NQF8-F1
#
_entry.id   AF-A0A803NQF8-F1
#
_cell.length_a   1.000
_cell.length_b   1.000
_cell.length_c   1.000
_cell.angle_alpha   90.00
_cell.angle_beta   90.00
_cell.angle_gamma   90.00
#
_symmetry.space_group_name_H-M   'P 1'
#
loop_
_entity.id
_entity.type
_entity.pdbx_description
1 polymer ?
#
loop_
_entity_poly.entity_id
_entity_poly.type
_entity_poly.pdbx_seq_one_letter_code
_entity_poly.pdbx_strand_id
1 'polypeptide(L)'
;MHLLSLFSQVEMNKKNKKSQNKTKVSLREIYEKKREEEEKARMEKEAAIQAKKEEIDKANAQRKATREKMFKKTRSGQPVMKYRIEHLLETIQGSKIYS
;
A
#
# COMPACT_ATOMS: atom_id res chain seq x y z
N MET A 1 -40.27 -56.29 4.52
CA MET A 1 -38.98 -55.94 5.17
C MET A 1 -37.97 -55.30 4.20
N HIS A 2 -37.86 -55.71 2.93
CA HIS A 2 -36.92 -55.10 1.96
C HIS A 2 -37.20 -53.62 1.57
N LEU A 3 -38.48 -53.24 1.40
CA LEU A 3 -38.85 -51.88 0.97
C LEU A 3 -38.54 -50.79 2.01
N LEU A 4 -38.65 -51.11 3.30
CA LEU A 4 -38.30 -50.20 4.40
C LEU A 4 -36.78 -49.93 4.47
N SER A 5 -35.97 -50.95 4.18
CA SER A 5 -34.51 -50.82 4.10
C SER A 5 -34.10 -49.92 2.93
N LEU A 6 -34.69 -50.09 1.75
CA LEU A 6 -34.42 -49.25 0.59
C LEU A 6 -34.78 -47.78 0.84
N PHE A 7 -35.93 -47.52 1.47
CA PHE A 7 -36.37 -46.16 1.79
C PHE A 7 -35.43 -45.46 2.78
N SER A 8 -34.98 -46.20 3.80
CA SER A 8 -33.99 -45.72 4.77
C SER A 8 -32.63 -45.41 4.10
N GLN A 9 -32.20 -46.24 3.15
CA GLN A 9 -30.97 -46.04 2.38
C GLN A 9 -31.02 -44.76 1.51
N VAL A 10 -32.17 -44.48 0.91
CA VAL A 10 -32.38 -43.28 0.08
C VAL A 10 -32.38 -42.01 0.93
N GLU A 11 -33.02 -42.03 2.10
CA GLU A 11 -33.03 -40.90 3.05
C GLU A 11 -31.63 -40.61 3.61
N MET A 12 -30.86 -41.65 3.97
CA MET A 12 -29.47 -41.51 4.40
C MET A 12 -28.58 -40.89 3.30
N ASN A 13 -28.73 -41.33 2.05
CA ASN A 13 -27.99 -40.77 0.91
C ASN A 13 -28.35 -39.31 0.61
N LYS A 14 -29.63 -38.94 0.71
CA LYS A 14 -30.08 -37.54 0.56
C LYS A 14 -29.49 -36.65 1.65
N LYS A 15 -29.48 -37.09 2.91
CA LYS A 15 -28.87 -36.35 4.03
C LYS A 15 -27.37 -36.17 3.84
N ASN A 16 -26.65 -37.20 3.40
CA ASN A 16 -25.21 -37.12 3.12
C ASN A 16 -24.88 -36.15 1.98
N LYS A 17 -25.62 -36.17 0.86
CA LYS A 17 -25.43 -35.19 -0.23
C LYS A 17 -25.68 -33.74 0.24
N LYS A 18 -26.70 -33.52 1.07
CA LYS A 18 -27.04 -32.20 1.60
C LYS A 18 -25.98 -31.67 2.58
N SER A 19 -25.42 -32.56 3.40
CA SER A 19 -24.29 -32.28 4.29
C SER A 19 -23.03 -31.89 3.50
N GLN A 20 -22.63 -32.72 2.53
CA GLN A 20 -21.47 -32.48 1.67
C GLN A 20 -21.55 -31.16 0.89
N ASN A 21 -22.73 -30.80 0.38
CA ASN A 21 -22.93 -29.51 -0.28
C ASN A 21 -22.80 -28.32 0.68
N LYS A 22 -23.30 -28.43 1.92
CA LYS A 22 -23.09 -27.37 2.93
C LYS A 22 -21.61 -27.19 3.26
N THR A 23 -20.84 -28.27 3.41
CA THR A 23 -19.40 -28.19 3.65
C THR A 23 -18.65 -27.54 2.49
N LYS A 24 -19.03 -27.83 1.24
CA LYS A 24 -18.44 -27.19 0.06
C LYS A 24 -18.72 -25.69 -0.02
N VAL A 25 -19.95 -25.26 0.32
CA VAL A 25 -20.31 -23.83 0.40
C VAL A 25 -19.51 -23.15 1.51
N SER A 26 -19.40 -23.77 2.68
CA SER A 26 -18.58 -23.27 3.80
C SER A 26 -17.10 -23.15 3.44
N LEU A 27 -16.52 -24.13 2.73
CA LEU A 27 -15.12 -24.04 2.30
C LEU A 27 -14.91 -22.89 1.32
N ARG A 28 -15.85 -22.70 0.38
CA ARG A 28 -15.80 -21.58 -0.56
C ARG A 28 -15.86 -20.23 0.16
N GLU A 29 -16.75 -20.08 1.13
CA GLU A 29 -16.86 -18.88 1.96
C GLU A 29 -15.57 -18.58 2.73
N ILE A 30 -14.88 -19.61 3.25
CA ILE A 30 -13.59 -19.45 3.94
C ILE A 30 -12.52 -18.95 2.98
N TYR A 31 -12.45 -19.51 1.76
CA TYR A 31 -11.50 -19.07 0.74
C TYR A 31 -11.76 -17.63 0.27
N GLU A 32 -13.03 -17.28 0.05
CA GLU A 32 -13.41 -15.92 -0.36
C GLU A 32 -13.06 -14.90 0.73
N LYS A 33 -13.38 -15.18 1.99
CA LYS A 33 -12.99 -14.32 3.12
C LYS A 33 -11.47 -14.13 3.24
N LYS A 34 -10.70 -15.23 3.16
CA LYS A 34 -9.24 -15.15 3.23
C LYS A 34 -8.67 -14.29 2.09
N ARG A 35 -9.22 -14.45 0.88
CA ARG A 35 -8.81 -13.64 -0.28
C ARG A 35 -9.14 -12.16 -0.08
N GLU A 36 -10.32 -11.83 0.43
CA GLU A 36 -10.71 -10.45 0.72
C GLU A 36 -9.80 -9.81 1.78
N GLU A 37 -9.44 -10.55 2.82
CA GLU A 37 -8.51 -10.08 3.86
C GLU A 37 -7.09 -9.86 3.29
N GLU A 38 -6.59 -10.79 2.48
CA GLU A 38 -5.28 -10.65 1.82
C GLU A 38 -5.26 -9.48 0.82
N GLU A 39 -6.34 -9.29 0.07
CA GLU A 39 -6.50 -8.18 -0.86
C GLU A 39 -6.51 -6.84 -0.13
N LYS A 40 -7.27 -6.75 0.98
CA LYS A 40 -7.31 -5.56 1.81
C LYS A 40 -5.94 -5.23 2.41
N ALA A 41 -5.26 -6.24 2.95
CA ALA A 41 -3.91 -6.06 3.48
C ALA A 41 -2.90 -5.66 2.40
N ARG A 42 -3.07 -6.14 1.15
CA ARG A 42 -2.23 -5.71 0.01
C ARG A 42 -2.49 -4.25 -0.33
N MET A 43 -3.74 -3.83 -0.44
CA MET A 43 -4.11 -2.44 -0.72
C MET A 43 -3.57 -1.47 0.34
N GLU A 44 -3.70 -1.81 1.63
CA GLU A 44 -3.18 -0.98 2.72
C GLU A 44 -1.64 -0.83 2.66
N LYS A 45 -0.93 -1.92 2.35
CA LYS A 45 0.53 -1.89 2.16
C LYS A 45 0.93 -1.07 0.94
N GLU A 46 0.27 -1.26 -0.19
CA GLU A 46 0.54 -0.51 -1.42
C GLU A 46 0.29 0.98 -1.22
N ALA A 47 -0.79 1.35 -0.54
CA ALA A 47 -1.07 2.75 -0.18
C ALA A 47 0.05 3.36 0.69
N ALA A 48 0.52 2.62 1.70
CA ALA A 48 1.61 3.08 2.55
C ALA A 48 2.94 3.22 1.79
N ILE A 49 3.23 2.30 0.87
CA ILE A 49 4.44 2.36 0.02
C ILE A 49 4.35 3.56 -0.93
N GLN A 50 3.20 3.75 -1.56
CA GLN A 50 2.99 4.86 -2.49
C GLN A 50 3.11 6.21 -1.78
N ALA A 51 2.51 6.37 -0.60
CA ALA A 51 2.65 7.59 0.20
C ALA A 51 4.11 7.89 0.56
N LYS A 52 4.88 6.88 1.00
CA LYS A 52 6.32 7.03 1.28
C LYS A 52 7.11 7.40 0.04
N LYS A 53 6.78 6.79 -1.11
CA LYS A 53 7.44 7.08 -2.38
C LYS A 53 7.20 8.52 -2.79
N GLU A 54 5.97 9.01 -2.71
CA GLU A 54 5.62 10.40 -3.02
C GLU A 54 6.32 11.39 -2.11
N GLU A 55 6.45 11.09 -0.81
CA GLU A 55 7.21 11.91 0.13
C GLU A 55 8.70 12.01 -0.26
N ILE A 56 9.31 10.86 -0.57
CA ILE A 56 10.72 10.78 -1.01
C ILE A 56 10.91 11.54 -2.33
N ASP A 57 10.03 11.34 -3.30
CA ASP A 57 10.10 11.99 -4.61
C ASP A 57 9.94 13.51 -4.49
N LYS A 58 9.03 13.98 -3.64
CA LYS A 58 8.88 15.41 -3.33
C LYS A 58 10.14 15.97 -2.68
N ALA A 59 10.70 15.29 -1.68
CA ALA A 59 11.94 15.73 -1.03
C ALA A 59 13.12 15.75 -2.01
N ASN A 60 13.22 14.75 -2.89
CA ASN A 60 14.26 14.68 -3.91
C ASN A 60 14.10 15.77 -4.98
N ALA A 61 12.86 16.06 -5.41
CA ALA A 61 12.58 17.15 -6.34
C ALA A 61 12.98 18.51 -5.73
N GLN A 62 12.65 18.75 -4.46
CA GLN A 62 13.08 19.95 -3.73
C GLN A 62 14.61 20.04 -3.66
N ARG A 63 15.29 18.96 -3.25
CA ARG A 63 16.77 18.91 -3.21
C ARG A 63 17.39 19.18 -4.58
N LYS A 64 16.82 18.62 -5.65
CA LYS A 64 17.30 18.83 -7.02
C LYS A 64 17.17 20.30 -7.44
N ALA A 65 16.01 20.91 -7.20
CA ALA A 65 15.78 22.32 -7.52
C ALA A 65 16.73 23.25 -6.74
N THR A 66 16.93 23.01 -5.44
CA THR A 66 17.90 23.76 -4.64
C THR A 66 19.32 23.57 -5.17
N ARG A 67 19.69 22.33 -5.48
CA ARG A 67 21.02 21.99 -6.03
C ARG A 67 21.29 22.69 -7.36
N GLU A 68 20.33 22.71 -8.28
CA GLU A 68 20.46 23.40 -9.57
C GLU A 68 20.70 24.90 -9.40
N LYS A 69 19.96 25.55 -8.48
CA LYS A 69 20.20 26.97 -8.12
C LYS A 69 21.59 27.19 -7.54
N MET A 70 22.03 26.31 -6.64
CA MET A 70 23.32 26.42 -5.95
C MET A 70 24.54 26.20 -6.83
N PHE A 71 24.41 25.39 -7.88
CA PHE A 71 25.45 25.15 -8.88
C PHE A 71 25.40 26.10 -10.07
N LYS A 72 24.42 27.03 -10.12
CA LYS A 72 24.35 28.01 -11.19
C LYS A 72 25.58 28.91 -11.17
N LYS A 73 26.19 29.11 -12.34
CA LYS A 73 27.41 29.89 -12.53
C LYS A 73 27.15 31.13 -13.38
N THR A 74 27.95 32.17 -13.15
CA THR A 74 28.06 33.36 -14.01
C THR A 74 28.81 32.99 -15.29
N ARG A 75 28.86 33.93 -16.25
CA ARG A 75 29.61 33.76 -17.50
C ARG A 75 31.11 33.48 -17.28
N SER A 76 31.68 34.00 -16.18
CA SER A 76 33.06 33.75 -15.77
C SER A 76 33.25 32.46 -14.96
N GLY A 77 32.19 31.66 -14.76
CA GLY A 77 32.26 30.38 -14.05
C GLY A 77 32.16 30.47 -12.53
N GLN A 78 32.02 31.67 -11.96
CA GLN A 78 31.81 31.86 -10.52
C GLN A 78 30.38 31.47 -10.13
N PRO A 79 30.15 30.93 -8.94
CA PRO A 79 28.78 30.66 -8.48
C PRO A 79 27.96 31.95 -8.40
N VAL A 80 26.70 31.88 -8.80
CA VAL A 80 25.78 33.02 -8.69
C VAL A 80 25.46 33.25 -7.22
N MET A 81 26.02 34.31 -6.65
CA MET A 81 25.95 34.60 -5.20
C MET A 81 24.53 34.80 -4.68
N LYS A 82 23.58 35.29 -5.51
CA LYS A 82 22.17 35.47 -5.14
C LYS A 82 21.60 34.23 -4.44
N TYR A 83 21.71 33.06 -5.09
CA TYR A 83 21.12 31.82 -4.56
C TYR A 83 21.84 31.30 -3.31
N ARG A 84 23.14 31.56 -3.18
CA ARG A 84 23.91 31.19 -1.99
C ARG A 84 23.53 32.04 -0.78
N ILE A 85 23.38 33.35 -0.99
CA ILE A 85 22.95 34.28 0.05
C ILE A 85 21.53 33.95 0.49
N GLU A 86 20.60 33.72 -0.45
CA GLU A 86 19.23 33.26 -0.15
C GLU A 86 19.24 32.03 0.77
N HIS A 87 20.01 30.99 0.44
CA HIS A 87 20.10 29.78 1.26
C HIS A 87 20.70 30.01 2.66
N LEU A 88 21.74 30.85 2.76
CA LEU A 88 22.33 31.20 4.05
C LEU A 88 21.30 31.91 4.94
N LEU A 89 20.54 32.83 4.36
CA LEU A 89 19.47 33.54 5.08
C LEU A 89 18.35 32.59 5.51
N GLU A 90 17.88 31.70 4.63
CA GLU A 90 16.89 30.66 4.96
C GLU A 90 17.38 29.78 6.12
N THR A 91 18.66 29.37 6.10
CA THR A 91 19.25 28.53 7.15
C THR A 91 19.30 29.26 8.49
N ILE A 92 19.71 30.54 8.50
CA ILE A 92 19.79 31.36 9.71
C ILE A 92 18.39 31.64 10.29
N GLN A 93 17.41 31.95 9.43
CA GLN A 93 16.03 32.17 9.86
C GLN A 93 15.40 30.88 10.40
N GLY A 94 15.61 29.75 9.71
CA GLY A 94 15.19 28.44 10.19
C GLY A 94 15.79 28.12 11.56
N SER A 95 17.10 28.31 11.74
CA SER A 95 17.75 28.04 13.04
C SER A 95 17.22 28.92 14.18
N LYS A 96 16.82 30.16 13.90
CA LYS A 96 16.24 31.08 14.89
C LYS A 96 14.81 30.71 15.30
N ILE A 97 14.08 30.00 14.45
CA ILE A 97 12.71 29.53 14.75
C ILE A 97 12.73 28.31 15.69
N TYR A 98 13.83 27.55 15.69
CA TYR A 98 14.00 26.34 16.51
C TYR A 98 14.94 26.52 17.72
N SER A 99 15.37 27.77 18.00
CA SER A 99 16.14 28.18 19.19
C SER A 99 15.25 28.96 20.16
#